data_AF-A0A109UX19-F1
#
_entry.id   AF-A0A109UX19-F1
#
_cell.length_a   1.000
_cell.length_b   1.000
_cell.length_c   1.000
_cell.angle_alpha   90.00
_cell.angle_beta   90.00
_cell.angle_gamma   90.00
#
_symmetry.space_group_name_H-M   'P 1'
#
loop_
_entity.id
_entity.type
_entity.pdbx_description
1 polymer ?
#
loop_
_entity_poly.entity_id
_entity_poly.type
_entity_poly.pdbx_seq_one_letter_code
_entity_poly.pdbx_strand_id
1 'polypeptide(L)'
;MMKENRQIVIPDVRVEQNFRKSVFAAARKEHETKVKPLRGSEAQIDDSEVGITISAVVKVVFKDVLLLPLLQGMMWTGLMIAMKPWLRACGRNGYLLGRYIYDTITGRHLLKKMRYKLE
;
A
#
# COMPACT_ATOMS: atom_id res chain seq x y z
N MET A 1 -13.61 49.81 22.59
CA MET A 1 -12.25 49.43 22.19
C MET A 1 -12.29 47.96 21.78
N MET A 2 -12.48 47.67 20.49
CA MET A 2 -12.68 46.31 19.99
C MET A 2 -11.33 45.58 19.93
N LYS A 3 -11.21 44.44 20.63
CA LYS A 3 -10.05 43.55 20.56
C LYS A 3 -10.12 42.75 19.26
N GLU A 4 -9.20 43.03 18.35
CA GLU A 4 -8.95 42.23 17.16
C GLU A 4 -8.49 40.82 17.56
N ASN A 5 -9.31 39.82 17.29
CA ASN A 5 -8.98 38.41 17.53
C ASN A 5 -8.08 37.91 16.39
N ARG A 6 -6.76 38.09 16.54
CA ARG A 6 -5.78 37.50 15.63
C ARG A 6 -5.76 35.99 15.87
N GLN A 7 -6.52 35.25 15.06
CA GLN A 7 -6.42 33.80 14.99
C GLN A 7 -4.98 33.42 14.70
N ILE A 8 -4.33 32.79 15.67
CA ILE A 8 -3.01 32.21 15.51
C ILE A 8 -3.20 31.01 14.59
N VAL A 9 -2.78 31.14 13.33
CA VAL A 9 -2.69 30.01 12.39
C VAL A 9 -1.55 29.13 12.90
N ILE A 10 -1.89 28.10 13.67
CA ILE A 10 -0.91 27.13 14.16
C ILE A 10 -0.36 26.40 12.92
N PRO A 11 0.94 26.54 12.60
CA PRO A 11 1.53 25.80 11.48
C PRO A 11 1.39 24.30 11.72
N ASP A 12 1.19 23.51 10.66
CA ASP A 12 0.87 22.09 10.77
C ASP A 12 2.06 21.29 11.33
N VAL A 13 2.05 21.10 12.66
CA VAL A 13 3.07 20.37 13.41
C VAL A 13 3.09 18.87 13.12
N ARG A 14 2.13 18.34 12.36
CA ARG A 14 2.08 16.89 12.07
C ARG A 14 3.26 16.43 11.24
N VAL A 15 3.69 17.23 10.28
CA VAL A 15 4.85 16.89 9.45
C VAL A 15 6.08 16.75 10.32
N GLU A 16 6.30 17.72 11.21
CA GLU A 16 7.45 17.71 12.13
C GLU A 16 7.37 16.53 13.11
N GLN A 17 6.20 16.26 13.70
CA GLN A 17 6.01 15.14 14.62
C GLN A 17 6.25 13.79 13.94
N ASN A 18 5.73 13.60 12.73
CA ASN A 18 5.90 12.37 11.96
C ASN A 18 7.36 12.20 11.51
N PHE A 19 7.99 13.29 11.08
CA PHE A 19 9.39 13.32 10.72
C PHE A 19 10.28 12.95 11.91
N ARG A 20 10.11 13.62 13.06
CA ARG A 20 10.84 13.28 14.29
C ARG A 20 10.67 11.79 14.63
N LYS A 21 9.44 11.26 14.67
CA LYS A 21 9.18 9.84 14.93
C LYS A 21 9.92 8.90 13.98
N SER A 22 9.89 9.19 12.68
CA SER A 22 10.54 8.36 11.65
C SER A 22 12.08 8.39 11.75
N VAL A 23 12.66 9.56 12.05
CA VAL A 23 14.10 9.74 12.26
C VAL A 23 14.57 9.02 13.52
N PHE A 24 13.87 9.18 14.65
CA PHE A 24 14.19 8.48 15.89
C PHE A 24 14.08 6.96 15.73
N ALA A 25 13.07 6.46 15.01
CA ALA A 25 12.91 5.03 14.74
C ALA A 25 14.05 4.47 13.86
N ALA A 26 14.53 5.22 12.88
CA ALA A 26 15.65 4.81 12.03
C ALA A 26 16.99 4.85 12.77
N ALA A 27 17.22 5.90 13.56
CA ALA A 27 18.43 6.05 14.36
C ALA A 27 18.51 4.96 15.45
N ARG A 28 17.40 4.63 16.13
CA ARG A 28 17.33 3.48 17.06
C ARG A 28 17.71 2.15 16.39
N LYS A 29 17.20 1.87 15.19
CA LYS A 29 17.57 0.65 14.44
C LYS A 29 19.06 0.62 14.07
N GLU A 30 19.64 1.75 13.68
CA GLU A 30 21.05 1.84 13.34
C GLU A 30 21.95 1.65 14.56
N HIS A 31 21.58 2.23 15.70
CA HIS A 31 22.24 2.02 16.99
C HIS A 31 22.09 0.57 17.48
N GLU A 32 20.92 -0.05 17.36
CA GLU A 32 20.76 -1.48 17.70
C GLU A 32 21.63 -2.38 16.84
N THR A 33 21.79 -2.07 15.54
CA THR A 33 22.59 -2.89 14.63
C THR A 33 24.10 -2.70 14.86
N LYS A 34 24.54 -1.49 15.23
CA LYS A 34 25.96 -1.16 15.46
C LYS A 34 26.45 -1.38 16.90
N VAL A 35 25.60 -1.18 17.92
CA VAL A 35 26.00 -1.16 19.34
C VAL A 35 25.68 -2.47 20.08
N LYS A 36 24.61 -3.21 19.73
CA LYS A 36 24.34 -4.54 20.35
C LYS A 36 25.49 -5.56 20.19
N PRO A 37 26.20 -5.66 19.06
CA PRO A 37 27.30 -6.61 18.97
C PRO A 37 28.54 -6.20 19.78
N LEU A 38 28.62 -4.95 20.26
CA LEU A 38 29.80 -4.40 20.95
C LEU A 38 29.64 -4.27 22.47
N ARG A 39 28.43 -4.21 23.03
CA ARG A 39 28.21 -3.85 24.46
C ARG A 39 27.48 -4.88 25.33
N GLY A 40 27.04 -6.03 24.79
CA GLY A 40 26.26 -6.99 25.57
C GLY A 40 24.83 -6.49 25.87
N SER A 41 23.91 -7.42 26.11
CA SER A 41 22.45 -7.25 25.95
C SER A 41 21.71 -6.24 26.84
N GLU A 42 22.36 -5.40 27.66
CA GLU A 42 21.67 -4.64 28.72
C GLU A 42 22.03 -3.14 28.80
N ALA A 43 22.42 -2.50 27.70
CA ALA A 43 22.50 -1.04 27.66
C ALA A 43 21.11 -0.44 27.39
N GLN A 44 20.43 0.10 28.41
CA GLN A 44 19.31 1.02 28.22
C GLN A 44 19.79 2.23 27.41
N ILE A 45 19.25 2.38 26.22
CA ILE A 45 19.59 3.45 25.28
C ILE A 45 18.78 4.69 25.69
N ASP A 46 19.43 5.67 26.28
CA ASP A 46 18.84 6.99 26.52
C ASP A 46 18.68 7.74 25.18
N ASP A 47 17.50 8.32 24.94
CA ASP A 47 17.18 8.99 23.67
C ASP A 47 18.10 10.20 23.38
N SER A 48 18.79 10.69 24.42
CA SER A 48 19.79 11.75 24.39
C SER A 48 21.07 11.36 23.64
N GLU A 49 21.44 10.08 23.62
CA GLU A 49 22.72 9.57 23.10
C GLU A 49 22.63 9.08 21.65
N VAL A 50 21.42 9.01 21.12
CA VAL A 50 21.15 8.71 19.71
C VAL A 50 21.42 9.98 18.90
N GLY A 51 22.72 10.25 18.67
CA GLY A 51 23.15 11.35 17.81
C GLY A 51 22.48 11.21 16.45
N ILE A 52 21.52 12.10 16.17
CA ILE A 52 20.76 12.11 14.92
C ILE A 52 21.76 12.34 13.79
N THR A 53 22.20 11.24 13.19
CA THR A 53 23.18 11.28 12.11
C THR A 53 22.45 11.71 10.85
N ILE A 54 23.00 12.67 10.10
CA ILE A 54 22.41 13.22 8.87
C ILE A 54 22.04 12.09 7.87
N SER A 55 22.78 10.99 7.88
CA SER A 55 22.50 9.79 7.08
C SER A 55 21.15 9.14 7.41
N ALA A 56 20.76 9.07 8.69
CA ALA A 56 19.49 8.50 9.12
C ALA A 56 18.32 9.37 8.63
N VAL A 57 18.47 10.69 8.70
CA VAL A 57 17.49 11.66 8.19
C VAL A 57 17.30 11.52 6.68
N VAL A 58 18.38 11.53 5.91
CA VAL A 58 18.31 11.42 4.44
C VAL A 58 17.68 10.09 4.01
N LYS A 59 18.03 8.99 4.68
CA LYS A 59 17.44 7.67 4.40
C LYS A 59 15.94 7.64 4.66
N VAL A 60 15.50 8.26 5.75
CA VAL A 60 14.09 8.34 6.13
C VAL A 60 13.31 9.21 5.15
N VAL A 61 13.81 10.40 4.82
CA VAL A 61 13.18 11.29 3.82
C VAL A 61 13.06 10.58 2.48
N PHE A 62 14.13 9.94 2.02
CA PHE A 62 14.11 9.24 0.74
C PHE A 62 13.06 8.12 0.73
N LYS A 63 12.97 7.33 1.80
CA LYS A 63 11.99 6.24 1.88
C LYS A 63 10.56 6.76 2.02
N ASP A 64 10.31 7.70 2.92
CA ASP A 64 8.96 8.11 3.30
C ASP A 64 8.38 9.19 2.37
N VAL A 65 9.22 10.06 1.79
CA VAL A 65 8.79 11.16 0.92
C VAL A 65 8.91 10.85 -0.56
N LEU A 66 9.86 9.99 -0.98
CA LEU A 66 10.05 9.66 -2.40
C LEU A 66 9.57 8.24 -2.72
N LEU A 67 9.98 7.24 -1.95
CA LEU A 67 9.69 5.85 -2.28
C LEU A 67 8.21 5.49 -2.10
N LEU A 68 7.61 5.85 -0.95
CA LEU A 68 6.20 5.55 -0.66
C LEU A 68 5.22 6.14 -1.69
N PRO A 69 5.25 7.45 -2.02
CA PRO A 69 4.33 8.01 -3.00
C PRO A 69 4.57 7.47 -4.42
N LEU A 70 5.83 7.18 -4.78
CA LEU A 70 6.15 6.59 -6.07
C LEU A 70 5.60 5.16 -6.19
N LEU A 71 5.75 4.36 -5.14
CA LEU A 71 5.21 3.00 -5.09
C LEU A 71 3.67 3.01 -5.14
N GLN A 72 3.04 3.95 -4.42
CA GLN A 72 1.59 4.13 -4.45
C GLN A 72 1.10 4.49 -5.86
N GLY A 73 1.79 5.40 -6.56
CA GLY A 73 1.48 5.74 -7.95
C GLY A 73 1.68 4.57 -8.92
N MET A 74 2.79 3.84 -8.80
CA MET A 74 3.06 2.65 -9.62
C MET A 74 2.03 1.54 -9.38
N MET A 75 1.61 1.33 -8.14
CA MET A 75 0.62 0.33 -7.79
C MET A 75 -0.76 0.70 -8.34
N TRP A 76 -1.14 1.98 -8.28
CA TRP A 76 -2.42 2.46 -8.81
C TRP A 76 -2.49 2.40 -10.33
N THR A 77 -1.41 2.81 -11.01
CA THR A 77 -1.31 2.72 -12.47
C THR A 77 -1.28 1.25 -12.93
N GLY A 78 -0.53 0.39 -12.24
CA GLY A 78 -0.53 -1.05 -12.48
C GLY A 78 -1.91 -1.68 -12.30
N LEU A 79 -2.65 -1.30 -11.25
CA LEU A 79 -4.02 -1.74 -11.03
C LEU A 79 -4.95 -1.35 -12.19
N MET A 80 -4.90 -0.09 -12.65
CA MET A 80 -5.70 0.37 -13.78
C MET A 80 -5.38 -0.39 -15.08
N ILE A 81 -4.11 -0.68 -15.33
CA ILE A 81 -3.67 -1.46 -16.50
C ILE A 81 -4.20 -2.90 -16.41
N ALA A 82 -4.09 -3.53 -15.24
CA ALA A 82 -4.53 -4.90 -15.02
C ALA A 82 -6.07 -5.04 -15.06
N MET A 83 -6.81 -4.00 -14.70
CA MET A 83 -8.27 -4.04 -14.62
C MET A 83 -8.94 -4.20 -16.00
N LYS A 84 -8.35 -3.67 -17.08
CA LYS A 84 -8.89 -3.82 -18.45
C LYS A 84 -8.95 -5.27 -18.94
N PRO A 85 -7.86 -6.05 -18.96
CA PRO A 85 -7.93 -7.46 -19.34
C PRO A 85 -8.72 -8.29 -18.34
N TRP A 86 -8.68 -7.95 -17.04
CA TRP A 86 -9.47 -8.61 -16.01
C TRP A 86 -10.98 -8.54 -16.29
N LEU A 87 -11.50 -7.33 -16.58
CA LEU A 87 -12.91 -7.16 -16.92
C LEU A 87 -13.30 -7.95 -18.17
N ARG A 88 -12.43 -7.96 -19.19
CA ARG A 88 -12.66 -8.76 -20.41
C ARG A 88 -12.73 -10.26 -20.11
N ALA A 89 -11.86 -10.75 -19.23
CA ALA A 89 -11.88 -12.15 -18.80
C ALA A 89 -13.14 -12.47 -17.99
N CYS A 90 -13.54 -11.61 -17.04
CA CYS A 90 -14.78 -11.76 -16.28
C CYS A 90 -16.02 -11.77 -17.20
N GLY A 91 -16.08 -10.88 -18.19
CA GLY A 91 -17.17 -10.85 -19.17
C GLY A 91 -17.24 -12.14 -20.00
N ARG A 92 -16.08 -12.65 -20.46
CA ARG A 92 -16.02 -13.91 -21.21
C ARG A 92 -16.47 -15.11 -20.39
N ASN A 93 -16.01 -15.19 -19.13
CA ASN A 93 -16.40 -16.24 -18.21
C ASN A 93 -17.89 -16.13 -17.84
N GLY A 94 -18.40 -14.92 -17.63
CA GLY A 94 -19.81 -14.65 -17.36
C GLY A 94 -20.71 -15.05 -18.54
N TYR A 95 -20.30 -14.76 -19.78
CA TYR A 95 -21.03 -15.19 -20.97
C TYR A 95 -21.06 -16.71 -21.11
N LEU A 96 -19.93 -17.39 -20.89
CA LEU A 96 -19.86 -18.86 -20.93
C LEU A 96 -20.74 -19.49 -19.85
N LEU A 97 -20.71 -18.95 -18.63
CA LEU A 97 -21.54 -19.42 -17.53
C LEU A 97 -23.02 -19.18 -17.81
N GLY A 98 -23.39 -17.99 -18.30
CA GLY A 98 -24.76 -17.65 -18.66
C GLY A 98 -25.30 -18.54 -19.78
N ARG A 99 -24.48 -18.82 -20.80
CA ARG A 99 -24.83 -19.77 -21.86
C ARG A 99 -25.02 -21.18 -21.32
N TYR A 100 -24.13 -21.64 -20.44
CA TYR A 100 -24.23 -22.94 -19.80
C TYR A 100 -25.53 -23.07 -19.00
N ILE A 101 -25.81 -22.11 -18.11
CA ILE A 101 -27.03 -22.08 -17.30
C ILE A 101 -28.28 -22.03 -18.18
N TYR A 102 -28.27 -21.17 -19.21
CA TYR A 102 -29.38 -21.05 -20.15
C TYR A 102 -29.64 -22.36 -20.91
N ASP A 103 -28.60 -23.04 -21.40
CA ASP A 103 -28.70 -24.32 -22.10
C ASP A 103 -29.17 -25.45 -21.17
N THR A 104 -28.80 -25.41 -19.89
CA THR A 104 -29.28 -26.33 -18.85
C THR A 104 -30.76 -26.10 -18.57
N ILE A 105 -31.20 -24.86 -18.32
CA ILE A 105 -32.60 -24.53 -17.98
C ILE A 105 -33.54 -24.77 -19.16
N THR A 106 -33.14 -24.37 -20.37
CA THR A 106 -33.96 -24.52 -21.58
C THR A 106 -33.96 -25.96 -22.11
N GLY A 107 -33.12 -26.84 -21.54
CA GLY A 107 -33.00 -28.23 -22.00
C GLY A 107 -32.51 -28.37 -23.44
N ARG A 108 -31.88 -27.35 -24.04
CA ARG A 108 -31.37 -27.41 -25.44
C ARG A 108 -30.35 -28.53 -25.63
N HIS A 109 -29.64 -28.92 -24.56
CA HIS A 109 -28.80 -30.11 -24.52
C HIS A 109 -29.55 -31.40 -24.95
N LEU A 110 -30.84 -31.54 -24.58
CA LEU A 110 -31.68 -32.69 -24.93
C LEU A 110 -32.13 -32.64 -26.41
N LEU A 111 -32.45 -31.45 -26.93
CA LEU A 111 -32.81 -31.24 -28.34
C LEU A 111 -31.64 -31.48 -29.30
N LYS A 112 -30.41 -31.13 -28.89
CA LYS A 112 -29.21 -31.41 -29.68
C LYS A 112 -28.89 -32.91 -29.71
N LYS A 113 -29.09 -33.62 -28.59
CA LYS A 113 -28.87 -35.07 -28.46
C LYS A 113 -29.87 -35.90 -29.29
N MET A 114 -31.13 -35.46 -29.40
CA MET A 114 -32.15 -36.14 -30.21
C MET A 114 -31.89 -36.05 -31.72
N ARG A 115 -31.33 -34.94 -32.20
CA ARG A 115 -31.05 -34.71 -33.63
C ARG A 115 -29.97 -35.64 -34.18
N TYR A 116 -28.93 -35.92 -33.38
CA TYR A 116 -27.85 -36.85 -33.73
C TYR A 116 -28.27 -38.32 -33.72
N LYS A 117 -29.48 -38.64 -33.25
CA LYS A 117 -30.01 -40.01 -33.19
C LYS A 117 -31.00 -40.32 -34.31
N LEU A 118 -31.35 -39.32 -35.11
CA LEU A 118 -32.30 -39.40 -36.23
C LEU A 118 -31.62 -39.30 -37.60
N GLU A 119 -30.34 -38.96 -37.64
CA GLU A 119 -29.43 -39.12 -38.80
C GLU A 119 -28.65 -40.43 -38.65
#